data_AF-A0A3M7LVV9-F1
#
_entry.id   AF-A0A3M7LVV9-F1
#
_cell.length_a   1.000
_cell.length_b   1.000
_cell.length_c   1.000
_cell.angle_alpha   90.00
_cell.angle_beta   90.00
_cell.angle_gamma   90.00
#
_symmetry.space_group_name_H-M   'P 1'
#
loop_
_entity.id
_entity.type
_entity.pdbx_description
1 polymer ?
#
loop_
_entity_poly.entity_id
_entity_poly.type
_entity_poly.pdbx_seq_one_letter_code
_entity_poly.pdbx_strand_id
1 'polypeptide(L)'
;MPPHSSHLLQPLDVVPYSLLKRYYSDGISLLARSQVYHINKETFLPAFKAAFEKTFTLENVCAGFRTSSLDEKVKQLSKGAQQIAYKMVVVQEEIGRLEEAVNILTKHKTRKRQYISTEKTLTVGEISNLIAEKEGGRREDGETPAKRVRTQRRCGRCSEFGHNLRTCTVETETADNSNASE
;
A
#
# COMPACT_ATOMS: atom_id res chain seq x y z
N MET A 1 -0.46 -42.40 -7.87
CA MET A 1 0.01 -41.06 -7.47
C MET A 1 -0.37 -40.09 -8.58
N PRO A 2 -0.86 -38.87 -8.28
CA PRO A 2 -1.11 -37.86 -9.30
C PRO A 2 0.18 -37.53 -10.06
N PRO A 3 0.12 -37.21 -11.37
CA PRO A 3 1.26 -36.71 -12.13
C PRO A 3 1.91 -35.49 -11.44
N HIS A 4 3.24 -35.39 -11.49
CA HIS A 4 4.05 -34.30 -10.90
C HIS A 4 4.06 -34.18 -9.37
N SER A 5 3.32 -35.00 -8.62
CA SER A 5 3.28 -34.96 -7.15
C SER A 5 4.24 -35.92 -6.45
N SER A 6 5.00 -36.72 -7.21
CA SER A 6 5.87 -37.77 -6.68
C SER A 6 6.89 -37.22 -5.67
N HIS A 7 7.62 -36.17 -6.04
CA HIS A 7 8.65 -35.55 -5.18
C HIS A 7 8.12 -34.90 -3.89
N LEU A 8 6.83 -34.59 -3.80
CA LEU A 8 6.23 -33.96 -2.61
C LEU A 8 5.81 -34.98 -1.56
N LEU A 9 5.46 -36.20 -2.01
CA LEU A 9 4.90 -37.27 -1.19
C LEU A 9 5.87 -38.43 -1.00
N GLN A 10 6.99 -38.45 -1.72
CA GLN A 10 8.04 -39.45 -1.56
C GLN A 10 8.90 -39.12 -0.33
N PRO A 11 8.84 -39.94 0.74
CA PRO A 11 9.52 -39.66 2.01
C PRO A 11 11.04 -39.57 1.87
N LEU A 12 11.61 -40.33 0.93
CA LEU A 12 13.05 -40.34 0.66
C LEU A 12 13.52 -39.05 -0.01
N ASP A 13 12.69 -38.41 -0.83
CA ASP A 13 13.06 -37.19 -1.56
C ASP A 13 13.01 -35.95 -0.66
N VAL A 14 12.10 -35.93 0.33
CA VAL A 14 11.90 -34.77 1.21
C VAL A 14 13.06 -34.60 2.20
N VAL A 15 13.52 -35.68 2.84
CA VAL A 15 14.54 -35.60 3.92
C VAL A 15 15.83 -36.38 3.59
N PRO A 16 15.84 -37.71 3.38
CA PRO A 16 17.10 -38.42 3.15
C PRO A 16 17.91 -37.92 1.95
N TYR A 17 17.34 -37.81 0.76
CA TYR A 17 18.13 -37.39 -0.42
C TYR A 17 18.54 -35.92 -0.37
N SER A 18 17.74 -35.05 0.25
CA SER A 18 18.12 -33.66 0.47
C SER A 18 19.30 -33.54 1.43
N LEU A 19 19.31 -34.33 2.52
CA LEU A 19 20.44 -34.44 3.45
C LEU A 19 21.66 -35.08 2.80
N LEU A 20 21.50 -36.14 2.01
CA LEU A 20 22.60 -36.78 1.27
C LEU A 20 23.30 -35.78 0.36
N LYS A 21 22.53 -35.01 -0.41
CA LYS A 21 23.07 -33.96 -1.29
C LYS A 21 23.84 -32.91 -0.49
N ARG A 22 23.32 -32.50 0.67
CA ARG A 22 23.98 -31.52 1.55
C ARG A 22 25.28 -32.06 2.13
N TYR A 23 25.25 -33.20 2.82
CA TYR A 23 26.46 -33.76 3.45
C TYR A 23 27.53 -34.14 2.45
N TYR A 24 27.14 -34.64 1.29
CA TYR A 24 28.09 -34.89 0.21
C TYR A 24 28.69 -33.57 -0.31
N SER A 25 27.86 -32.55 -0.57
CA SER A 25 28.34 -31.22 -0.98
C SER A 25 29.29 -30.60 0.04
N ASP A 26 29.03 -30.77 1.34
CA ASP A 26 29.92 -30.34 2.42
C ASP A 26 31.24 -31.10 2.36
N GLY A 27 31.22 -32.43 2.15
CA GLY A 27 32.41 -33.26 1.95
C GLY A 27 33.24 -32.82 0.75
N ILE A 28 32.61 -32.53 -0.38
CA ILE A 28 33.30 -32.00 -1.57
C ILE A 28 33.88 -30.62 -1.31
N SER A 29 33.18 -29.77 -0.57
CA SER A 29 33.69 -28.44 -0.18
C SER A 29 34.94 -28.55 0.70
N LEU A 30 35.03 -29.57 1.56
CA LEU A 30 36.23 -29.84 2.36
C LEU A 30 37.41 -30.31 1.50
N LEU A 31 37.15 -31.20 0.52
CA LEU A 31 38.19 -31.65 -0.42
C LEU A 31 38.75 -30.50 -1.28
N ALA A 32 37.87 -29.60 -1.74
CA ALA A 32 38.28 -28.42 -2.47
C ALA A 32 39.19 -27.50 -1.62
N ARG A 33 38.92 -27.37 -0.31
CA ARG A 33 39.78 -26.62 0.62
C ARG A 33 41.14 -27.26 0.83
N SER A 34 41.24 -28.58 0.72
CA SER A 34 42.52 -29.32 0.75
C SER A 34 43.20 -29.42 -0.61
N GLN A 35 42.88 -28.54 -1.58
CA GLN A 35 43.46 -28.51 -2.93
C GLN A 35 43.17 -29.75 -3.79
N VAL A 36 42.13 -30.52 -3.45
CA VAL A 36 41.67 -31.66 -4.25
C VAL A 36 40.49 -31.21 -5.11
N TYR A 37 40.79 -30.81 -6.35
CA TYR A 37 39.80 -30.28 -7.29
C TYR A 37 39.18 -31.35 -8.21
N HIS A 38 39.83 -32.52 -8.33
CA HIS A 38 39.33 -33.63 -9.13
C HIS A 38 38.81 -34.75 -8.22
N ILE A 39 37.53 -35.06 -8.33
CA ILE A 39 36.93 -36.20 -7.63
C ILE A 39 37.18 -37.46 -8.45
N ASN A 40 37.98 -38.38 -7.91
CA ASN A 40 38.22 -39.71 -8.46
C ASN A 40 37.50 -40.76 -7.61
N LYS A 41 37.63 -42.05 -7.96
CA LYS A 41 36.96 -43.13 -7.21
C LYS A 41 37.43 -43.22 -5.75
N GLU A 42 38.71 -42.95 -5.50
CA GLU A 42 39.34 -43.02 -4.16
C GLU A 42 38.85 -41.91 -3.23
N THR A 43 38.50 -40.75 -3.77
CA THR A 43 37.95 -39.62 -3.00
C THR A 43 36.43 -39.65 -2.94
N PHE A 44 35.77 -40.12 -4.01
CA PHE A 44 34.32 -40.26 -4.08
C PHE A 44 33.77 -41.27 -3.07
N LEU A 45 34.29 -42.51 -3.08
CA LEU A 45 33.70 -43.60 -2.30
C LEU A 45 33.70 -43.32 -0.79
N PRO A 46 34.81 -42.85 -0.18
CA PRO A 46 34.82 -42.50 1.24
C PRO A 46 33.92 -41.31 1.57
N ALA A 47 33.93 -40.26 0.72
CA ALA A 47 33.09 -39.08 0.93
C ALA A 47 31.60 -39.42 0.84
N PHE A 48 31.22 -40.24 -0.16
CA PHE A 48 29.85 -40.72 -0.32
C PHE A 48 29.44 -41.64 0.82
N LYS A 49 30.29 -42.60 1.23
CA LYS A 49 29.99 -43.50 2.36
C LYS A 49 29.77 -42.72 3.65
N ALA A 50 30.64 -41.74 3.94
CA ALA A 50 30.49 -40.87 5.10
C ALA A 50 29.20 -40.03 5.07
N ALA A 51 28.82 -39.51 3.89
CA ALA A 51 27.55 -38.81 3.73
C ALA A 51 26.34 -39.75 3.86
N PHE A 52 26.42 -40.96 3.30
CA PHE A 52 25.38 -41.98 3.35
C PHE A 52 25.08 -42.41 4.77
N GLU A 53 26.09 -42.75 5.56
CA GLU A 53 25.95 -43.16 6.96
C GLU A 53 25.35 -42.06 7.84
N LYS A 54 25.70 -40.80 7.57
CA LYS A 54 25.12 -39.63 8.27
C LYS A 54 23.67 -39.36 7.88
N THR A 55 23.31 -39.66 6.64
CA THR A 55 21.97 -39.42 6.11
C THR A 55 20.99 -40.50 6.52
N PHE A 56 21.30 -41.77 6.27
CA PHE A 56 20.34 -42.88 6.38
C PHE A 56 20.28 -43.44 7.81
N THR A 57 20.03 -42.54 8.77
CA THR A 57 19.71 -42.90 10.14
C THR A 57 18.20 -43.14 10.28
N LEU A 58 17.80 -43.94 11.28
CA LEU A 58 16.39 -44.20 11.56
C LEU A 58 15.61 -42.90 11.78
N GLU A 59 16.21 -41.94 12.48
CA GLU A 59 15.61 -40.64 12.75
C GLU A 59 15.28 -39.86 11.47
N ASN A 60 16.24 -39.75 10.55
CA ASN A 60 16.07 -39.03 9.29
C ASN A 60 15.05 -39.71 8.37
N VAL A 61 15.06 -41.05 8.34
CA VAL A 61 14.08 -41.82 7.58
C VAL A 61 12.68 -41.58 8.15
N CYS A 62 12.48 -41.75 9.47
CA CYS A 62 11.20 -41.47 10.11
C CYS A 62 10.75 -40.01 9.92
N ALA A 63 11.67 -39.04 9.95
CA ALA A 63 11.38 -37.65 9.66
C ALA A 63 10.88 -37.44 8.21
N GLY A 64 11.48 -38.12 7.24
CA GLY A 64 11.01 -38.15 5.86
C GLY A 64 9.56 -38.62 5.74
N PHE A 65 9.22 -39.74 6.38
CA PHE A 65 7.85 -40.27 6.41
C PHE A 65 6.84 -39.35 7.10
N ARG A 66 7.23 -38.70 8.20
CA ARG A 66 6.34 -37.74 8.89
C ARG A 66 6.08 -36.50 8.03
N THR A 67 7.12 -35.96 7.38
CA THR A 67 7.04 -34.72 6.59
C THR A 67 6.40 -34.89 5.22
N SER A 68 6.50 -36.09 4.62
CA SER A 68 5.81 -36.43 3.37
C SER A 68 4.41 -36.98 3.60
N SER A 69 3.99 -37.18 4.87
CA SER A 69 2.65 -37.63 5.20
C SER A 69 1.61 -36.62 4.70
N LEU A 70 0.50 -37.14 4.17
CA LEU A 70 -0.61 -36.32 3.70
C LEU A 70 -1.13 -35.39 4.80
N ASP A 71 -1.24 -35.92 6.02
CA ASP A 71 -1.72 -35.18 7.19
C ASP A 71 -0.87 -33.95 7.49
N GLU A 72 0.46 -34.06 7.40
CA GLU A 72 1.35 -32.91 7.61
C GLU A 72 1.20 -31.89 6.47
N LYS A 73 1.08 -32.33 5.21
CA LYS A 73 0.80 -31.41 4.09
C LYS A 73 -0.51 -30.66 4.28
N VAL A 74 -1.57 -31.34 4.73
CA VAL A 74 -2.87 -30.72 5.04
C VAL A 74 -2.75 -29.70 6.18
N LYS A 75 -2.01 -30.03 7.25
CA LYS A 75 -1.76 -29.06 8.34
C LYS A 75 -1.06 -27.80 7.86
N GLN A 76 -0.08 -27.92 6.97
CA GLN A 76 0.62 -26.76 6.40
C GLN A 76 -0.32 -25.90 5.54
N LEU A 77 -1.20 -26.52 4.75
CA LEU A 77 -2.23 -25.80 4.00
C LEU A 77 -3.19 -25.05 4.93
N SER A 78 -3.64 -25.68 6.01
CA SER A 78 -4.51 -25.04 7.01
C SER A 78 -3.85 -23.83 7.65
N LYS A 79 -2.55 -23.91 7.99
CA LYS A 79 -1.78 -22.75 8.51
C LYS A 79 -1.69 -21.62 7.49
N GLY A 80 -1.44 -21.94 6.22
CA GLY A 80 -1.43 -20.97 5.13
C GLY A 80 -2.79 -20.29 4.96
N ALA A 81 -3.88 -21.06 4.97
CA ALA A 81 -5.24 -20.54 4.88
C ALA A 81 -5.58 -19.58 6.03
N GLN A 82 -5.17 -19.89 7.27
CA GLN A 82 -5.34 -19.01 8.42
C GLN A 82 -4.60 -17.68 8.25
N GLN A 83 -3.35 -17.71 7.77
CA GLN A 83 -2.58 -16.48 7.52
C GLN A 83 -3.21 -15.62 6.41
N ILE A 84 -3.73 -16.26 5.37
CA ILE A 84 -4.44 -15.57 4.28
C ILE A 84 -5.72 -14.94 4.81
N ALA A 85 -6.53 -15.68 5.59
CA ALA A 85 -7.75 -15.16 6.18
C ALA A 85 -7.49 -13.94 7.07
N TYR A 86 -6.47 -14.01 7.92
CA TYR A 86 -6.04 -12.88 8.75
C TYR A 86 -5.68 -11.65 7.91
N LYS A 87 -4.85 -11.82 6.88
CA LYS A 87 -4.47 -10.71 5.99
C LYS A 87 -5.65 -10.20 5.15
N MET A 88 -6.57 -11.08 4.76
CA MET A 88 -7.75 -10.74 3.98
C MET A 88 -8.66 -9.77 4.73
N VAL A 89 -8.86 -9.96 6.04
CA VAL A 89 -9.65 -9.03 6.86
C VAL A 89 -9.06 -7.61 6.82
N VAL A 90 -7.74 -7.49 6.97
CA VAL A 90 -7.04 -6.19 6.90
C VAL A 90 -7.15 -5.56 5.51
N VAL A 91 -6.95 -6.36 4.46
CA VAL A 91 -7.07 -5.91 3.08
C VAL A 91 -8.51 -5.48 2.75
N GLN A 92 -9.52 -6.20 3.25
CA GLN A 92 -10.92 -5.86 3.07
C GLN A 92 -11.26 -4.51 3.70
N GLU A 93 -10.70 -4.21 4.88
CA GLU A 93 -10.86 -2.90 5.52
C GLU A 93 -10.25 -1.78 4.66
N GLU A 94 -9.04 -1.97 4.15
CA GLU A 94 -8.38 -0.98 3.28
C GLU A 94 -9.14 -0.79 1.96
N ILE A 95 -9.61 -1.88 1.35
CA ILE A 95 -10.45 -1.83 0.14
C ILE A 95 -11.70 -0.98 0.41
N GLY A 96 -12.40 -1.23 1.53
CA GLY A 96 -13.59 -0.44 1.90
C GLY A 96 -13.29 1.05 2.05
N ARG A 97 -12.17 1.40 2.72
CA ARG A 97 -11.73 2.79 2.87
C ARG A 97 -11.44 3.45 1.53
N LEU A 98 -10.76 2.75 0.62
CA LEU A 98 -10.43 3.25 -0.71
C LEU A 98 -11.68 3.42 -1.59
N GLU A 99 -12.62 2.47 -1.54
CA GLU A 99 -13.89 2.54 -2.26
C GLU A 99 -14.73 3.75 -1.81
N GLU A 100 -14.81 4.02 -0.50
CA GLU A 100 -15.50 5.19 0.04
C GLU A 100 -14.85 6.50 -0.43
N ALA A 101 -13.52 6.60 -0.36
CA ALA A 101 -12.78 7.77 -0.82
C ALA A 101 -13.01 8.04 -2.32
N VAL A 102 -12.99 6.99 -3.16
CA VAL A 102 -13.30 7.09 -4.59
C VAL A 102 -14.75 7.54 -4.81
N ASN A 103 -15.71 7.04 -4.05
CA ASN A 103 -17.11 7.45 -4.14
C ASN A 103 -17.30 8.95 -3.81
N ILE A 104 -16.64 9.43 -2.75
CA ILE A 104 -16.66 10.84 -2.38
C ILE A 104 -16.07 11.72 -3.50
N LEU A 105 -14.90 11.36 -4.02
CA LEU A 105 -14.22 12.12 -5.08
C LEU A 105 -15.02 12.12 -6.38
N THR A 106 -15.61 10.99 -6.76
CA THR A 106 -16.45 10.88 -7.95
C THR A 106 -17.70 11.74 -7.82
N LYS A 107 -18.40 11.71 -6.68
CA LYS A 107 -19.54 12.61 -6.38
C LYS A 107 -19.14 14.08 -6.45
N HIS A 108 -17.97 14.46 -5.91
CA HIS A 108 -17.52 15.85 -5.99
C HIS A 108 -17.22 16.26 -7.45
N LYS A 109 -16.57 15.39 -8.22
CA LYS A 109 -16.27 15.64 -9.63
C LYS A 109 -17.55 15.76 -10.47
N THR A 110 -18.54 14.91 -10.25
CA THR A 110 -19.83 14.98 -10.96
C THR A 110 -20.59 16.26 -10.60
N ARG A 111 -20.68 16.62 -9.32
CA ARG A 111 -21.28 17.88 -8.87
C ARG A 111 -20.62 19.10 -9.50
N LYS A 112 -19.27 19.16 -9.51
CA LYS A 112 -18.53 20.26 -10.13
C LYS A 112 -18.77 20.33 -11.65
N ARG A 113 -18.84 19.19 -12.34
CA ARG A 113 -19.17 19.14 -13.77
C ARG A 113 -20.60 19.60 -14.05
N GLN A 114 -21.57 19.17 -13.24
CA GLN A 114 -22.96 19.60 -13.36
C GLN A 114 -23.09 21.10 -13.10
N TYR A 115 -22.44 21.61 -12.05
CA TYR A 115 -22.38 23.04 -11.74
C TYR A 115 -21.83 23.85 -12.92
N ILE A 116 -20.68 23.47 -13.49
CA ILE A 116 -20.13 24.13 -14.68
C ILE A 116 -21.11 24.09 -15.87
N SER A 117 -21.82 22.97 -16.07
CA SER A 117 -22.84 22.85 -17.12
C SER A 117 -24.07 23.74 -16.88
N THR A 118 -24.55 23.83 -15.63
CA THR A 118 -25.72 24.66 -15.28
C THR A 118 -25.38 26.15 -15.18
N GLU A 119 -24.14 26.50 -14.84
CA GLU A 119 -23.75 27.87 -14.51
C GLU A 119 -23.26 28.68 -15.71
N LYS A 120 -22.94 28.04 -16.85
CA LYS A 120 -23.03 28.59 -18.22
C LYS A 120 -22.20 27.74 -19.20
N THR A 121 -22.89 27.11 -20.15
CA THR A 121 -22.48 27.19 -21.55
C THR A 121 -23.57 27.99 -22.26
N LEU A 122 -23.35 29.30 -22.42
CA LEU A 122 -24.16 30.08 -23.36
C LEU A 122 -23.94 29.46 -24.73
N THR A 123 -25.02 29.06 -25.38
CA THR A 123 -24.96 28.64 -26.77
C THR A 123 -24.50 29.81 -27.62
N VAL A 124 -23.79 29.55 -28.72
CA VAL A 124 -23.25 30.60 -29.60
C VAL A 124 -24.36 31.57 -30.03
N GLY A 125 -25.60 31.09 -30.18
CA GLY A 125 -26.78 31.93 -30.46
C GLY A 125 -27.16 32.90 -29.33
N GLU A 126 -27.07 32.48 -28.07
CA GLU A 126 -27.34 33.36 -26.91
C GLU A 126 -26.26 34.45 -26.77
N ILE A 127 -25.02 34.17 -27.17
CA ILE A 127 -23.95 35.16 -27.22
C ILE A 127 -24.20 36.19 -28.34
N SER A 128 -24.61 35.72 -29.53
CA SER A 128 -24.94 36.61 -30.65
C SER A 128 -26.12 37.55 -30.33
N ASN A 129 -27.15 37.04 -29.64
CA ASN A 129 -28.30 37.86 -29.21
C ASN A 129 -27.89 38.93 -28.17
N LEU A 130 -27.03 38.60 -27.22
CA LEU A 130 -26.51 39.56 -26.23
C LEU A 130 -25.64 40.65 -26.87
N ILE A 131 -24.96 40.35 -27.98
CA ILE A 131 -24.19 41.36 -28.74
C ILE A 131 -25.14 42.30 -29.48
N ALA A 132 -26.18 41.76 -30.13
CA ALA A 132 -27.18 42.55 -30.85
C ALA A 132 -28.00 43.47 -29.91
N GLU A 133 -28.36 43.00 -28.71
CA GLU A 133 -29.09 43.83 -27.74
C GLU A 133 -28.24 44.96 -27.13
N LYS A 134 -26.91 44.78 -27.07
CA LYS A 134 -26.01 45.79 -26.50
C LYS A 134 -25.71 46.95 -27.46
N GLU A 135 -25.94 46.76 -28.76
CA GLU A 135 -25.74 47.80 -29.78
C GLU A 135 -26.99 48.66 -30.02
N GLY A 136 -28.15 48.31 -29.43
CA GLY A 136 -29.46 48.90 -29.79
C GLY A 136 -30.15 49.86 -28.80
N GLY A 137 -29.71 50.04 -27.54
CA GLY A 137 -30.55 50.69 -26.51
C GLY A 137 -29.92 51.83 -25.71
N ARG A 138 -30.41 53.07 -25.94
CA ARG A 138 -30.17 54.28 -25.11
C ARG A 138 -31.50 54.72 -24.46
N ARG A 139 -31.47 54.95 -23.12
CA ARG A 139 -32.54 55.49 -22.20
C ARG A 139 -33.71 54.54 -21.93
N GLU A 140 -34.40 54.50 -20.79
CA GLU A 140 -34.35 55.12 -19.44
C GLU A 140 -35.24 54.25 -18.53
N ASP A 141 -35.08 54.38 -17.21
CA ASP A 141 -36.02 54.05 -16.12
C ASP A 141 -36.42 52.58 -15.84
N GLY A 142 -35.92 52.07 -14.70
CA GLY A 142 -36.37 50.82 -14.08
C GLY A 142 -35.58 50.51 -12.81
N GLU A 143 -36.28 50.35 -11.70
CA GLU A 143 -35.78 50.21 -10.32
C GLU A 143 -34.54 49.32 -10.16
N THR A 144 -33.52 49.83 -9.45
CA THR A 144 -32.30 49.09 -9.18
C THR A 144 -32.57 47.93 -8.20
N PRO A 145 -32.21 46.68 -8.54
CA PRO A 145 -32.19 45.59 -7.57
C PRO A 145 -31.15 45.90 -6.50
N ALA A 146 -31.51 45.70 -5.22
CA ALA A 146 -30.65 45.97 -4.08
C ALA A 146 -29.25 45.35 -4.26
N LYS A 147 -28.24 46.21 -4.47
CA LYS A 147 -26.83 45.81 -4.46
C LYS A 147 -26.55 45.24 -3.06
N ARG A 148 -26.09 43.98 -2.99
CA ARG A 148 -25.54 43.41 -1.75
C ARG A 148 -24.41 44.31 -1.26
N VAL A 149 -24.68 45.10 -0.23
CA VAL A 149 -23.69 45.94 0.44
C VAL A 149 -22.63 45.00 0.98
N ARG A 150 -21.40 45.11 0.47
CA ARG A 150 -20.25 44.37 0.97
C ARG A 150 -20.05 44.82 2.42
N THR A 151 -20.28 43.94 3.39
CA THR A 151 -20.06 44.24 4.81
C THR A 151 -18.64 44.79 4.97
N GLN A 152 -18.54 45.98 5.59
CA GLN A 152 -17.27 46.68 5.74
C GLN A 152 -16.31 45.79 6.54
N ARG A 153 -15.12 45.53 5.98
CA ARG A 153 -14.14 44.65 6.62
C ARG A 153 -13.63 45.33 7.90
N ARG A 154 -13.68 44.58 9.01
CA ARG A 154 -13.15 44.98 10.32
C ARG A 154 -11.72 44.50 10.49
N CYS A 155 -10.92 45.25 11.23
CA CYS A 155 -9.59 44.83 11.63
C CYS A 155 -9.68 43.62 12.58
N GLY A 156 -8.92 42.55 12.31
CA GLY A 156 -8.92 41.37 13.18
C GLY A 156 -8.31 41.59 14.58
N ARG A 157 -7.62 42.73 14.81
CA ARG A 157 -6.98 43.07 16.10
C ARG A 157 -7.91 43.87 17.01
N CYS A 158 -8.42 45.01 16.50
CA CYS A 158 -9.24 45.94 17.29
C CYS A 158 -10.71 46.02 16.84
N SER A 159 -11.12 45.24 15.84
CA SER A 159 -12.50 45.22 15.29
C SER A 159 -13.03 46.54 14.70
N GLU A 160 -12.18 47.58 14.63
CA GLU A 160 -12.48 48.86 13.98
C GLU A 160 -12.32 48.81 12.46
N PHE A 161 -12.94 49.77 11.78
CA PHE A 161 -12.91 49.89 10.32
C PHE A 161 -11.75 50.78 9.83
N GLY A 162 -11.51 50.78 8.51
CA GLY A 162 -10.56 51.71 7.87
C GLY A 162 -9.10 51.22 7.79
N HIS A 163 -8.75 50.13 8.47
CA HIS A 163 -7.42 49.52 8.41
C HIS A 163 -7.49 47.99 8.54
N ASN A 164 -6.38 47.29 8.32
CA ASN A 164 -6.27 45.84 8.43
C ASN A 164 -5.31 45.44 9.55
N LEU A 165 -5.23 44.14 9.87
CA LEU A 165 -4.36 43.62 10.95
C LEU A 165 -2.90 44.10 10.84
N ARG A 166 -2.39 44.26 9.62
CA ARG A 166 -1.00 44.65 9.33
C ARG A 166 -0.71 46.13 9.54
N THR A 167 -1.75 46.96 9.58
CA THR A 167 -1.67 48.44 9.69
C THR A 167 -2.30 48.95 10.98
N CYS A 168 -2.60 48.03 11.92
CA CYS A 168 -3.21 48.35 13.19
C CYS A 168 -2.14 48.88 14.17
N THR A 169 -2.31 50.11 14.64
CA THR A 169 -1.40 50.81 15.56
C THR A 169 -1.65 50.49 17.04
N VAL A 170 -2.57 49.56 17.33
CA VAL A 170 -2.83 49.10 18.71
C VAL A 170 -1.73 48.12 19.11
N GLU A 171 -0.87 48.51 20.05
CA GLU A 171 0.14 47.63 20.65
C GLU A 171 -0.53 46.70 21.68
N THR A 172 -0.11 45.43 21.70
CA THR A 172 -0.58 44.45 22.69
C THR A 172 0.24 44.61 23.96
N GLU A 173 -0.39 45.00 25.06
CA GLU A 173 0.19 44.79 26.40
C GLU A 173 0.30 43.28 26.62
N THR A 174 1.51 42.73 26.45
CA THR A 174 1.82 41.36 26.86
C THR A 174 1.87 41.34 28.38
N ALA A 175 0.95 40.61 29.00
CA ALA A 175 1.06 40.24 30.39
C ALA A 175 2.30 39.33 30.56
N ASP A 176 3.36 39.90 31.12
CA ASP A 176 4.45 39.17 31.74
C ASP A 176 3.87 38.23 32.81
N ASN A 177 4.29 36.96 32.78
CA ASN A 177 4.60 36.27 34.02
C ASN A 177 5.55 35.11 33.78
N SER A 178 6.76 35.32 34.28
CA SER A 178 7.76 34.36 34.67
C SER A 178 7.16 33.20 35.47
N ASN A 179 7.62 31.97 35.22
CA ASN A 179 8.36 31.23 36.25
C ASN A 179 9.06 29.99 35.70
N ALA A 180 10.37 30.00 35.88
CA ALA A 180 11.25 28.84 35.97
C ALA A 180 11.17 28.23 37.38
N SER A 181 11.78 27.04 37.54
CA SER A 181 11.92 26.18 38.74
C SER A 181 10.77 25.18 38.87
N GLU A 182 10.96 23.86 39.01
CA GLU A 182 12.11 23.00 39.38
C GLU A 182 11.98 21.65 38.67
#